data_AF-A0A967GYE1-F1
#
_entry.id   AF-A0A967GYE1-F1
#
_cell.length_a   1.000
_cell.length_b   1.000
_cell.length_c   1.000
_cell.angle_alpha   90.00
_cell.angle_beta   90.00
_cell.angle_gamma   90.00
#
_symmetry.space_group_name_H-M   'P 1'
#
loop_
_entity.id
_entity.type
_entity.pdbx_description
1 polymer ?
#
loop_
_entity_poly.entity_id
_entity_poly.type
_entity_poly.pdbx_seq_one_letter_code
_entity_poly.pdbx_strand_id
1 'polypeptide(L)'
;VTLEFESAPGRIVGHYTTLPVLDDVEFEWQLSEDLETWTSASPVTESSMINATAAYLVDVRAEFDVTGLDHAYFRLAAHLKTEP
;
A
#
# COMPACT_ATOMS: atom_id res chain seq x y z
N VAL A 1 2.04 -8.88 8.21
CA VAL A 1 2.01 -7.51 7.66
C VAL A 1 1.09 -6.69 8.53
N THR A 2 1.61 -5.66 9.18
CA THR A 2 0.78 -4.64 9.81
C THR A 2 0.54 -3.56 8.76
N LEU A 3 -0.69 -3.12 8.61
CA LEU A 3 -1.07 -2.04 7.72
C LEU A 3 -1.64 -0.90 8.56
N GLU A 4 -1.00 0.25 8.51
CA GLU A 4 -1.39 1.45 9.23
C GLU A 4 -1.78 2.53 8.23
N PHE A 5 -2.82 3.29 8.58
CA PHE A 5 -3.27 4.42 7.78
C PHE A 5 -3.26 5.68 8.62
N GLU A 6 -2.69 6.74 8.05
CA GLU A 6 -2.78 8.10 8.56
C GLU A 6 -3.59 8.93 7.57
N SER A 7 -4.62 9.62 8.07
CA SER A 7 -5.43 10.52 7.24
C SER A 7 -5.15 11.98 7.59
N ALA A 8 -5.12 12.81 6.55
CA ALA A 8 -5.07 14.26 6.63
C ALA A 8 -6.04 14.86 5.58
N PRO A 9 -6.42 16.13 5.68
CA PRO A 9 -7.27 16.76 4.66
C PRO A 9 -6.65 16.60 3.26
N GLY A 10 -7.39 15.98 2.33
CA GLY A 10 -6.95 15.72 0.95
C GLY A 10 -5.91 14.61 0.78
N ARG A 11 -5.52 13.90 1.85
CA ARG A 11 -4.45 12.91 1.78
C ARG A 11 -4.67 11.69 2.67
N ILE A 12 -4.31 10.51 2.17
CA ILE A 12 -4.13 9.29 2.96
C ILE A 12 -2.71 8.76 2.79
N VAL A 13 -2.08 8.36 3.89
CA VAL A 13 -0.77 7.70 3.89
C VAL A 13 -0.96 6.28 4.40
N GLY A 14 -0.65 5.30 3.56
CA GLY A 14 -0.59 3.89 3.93
C GLY A 14 0.84 3.49 4.29
N HIS A 15 0.99 2.72 5.35
CA HIS A 15 2.26 2.19 5.82
C HIS A 15 2.15 0.69 6.05
N TYR A 16 3.06 -0.09 5.46
CA TYR A 16 3.15 -1.52 5.74
C TYR A 16 4.59 -2.01 5.79
N THR A 17 4.80 -3.09 6.53
CA THR A 17 6.08 -3.77 6.62
C THR A 17 5.99 -5.13 5.96
N THR A 18 6.97 -5.44 5.12
CA THR A 18 7.08 -6.73 4.41
C THR A 18 8.48 -7.30 4.54
N LEU A 19 8.65 -8.60 4.30
CA LEU A 19 9.99 -9.18 4.18
C LEU A 19 10.56 -8.82 2.79
N PRO A 20 11.89 -8.66 2.66
CA PRO A 20 12.53 -8.17 1.44
C PRO A 20 12.48 -9.19 0.30
N VAL A 21 12.00 -10.40 0.58
CA VAL A 21 11.87 -11.48 -0.38
C VAL A 21 10.61 -12.26 -0.04
N LEU A 22 9.52 -11.89 -0.68
CA LEU A 22 8.65 -12.88 -1.28
C LEU A 22 8.84 -12.65 -2.77
N ASP A 23 9.86 -13.26 -3.39
CA ASP A 23 10.04 -13.17 -4.85
C ASP A 23 8.76 -13.58 -5.59
N ASP A 24 7.94 -14.40 -4.92
CA ASP A 24 6.64 -14.89 -5.37
C ASP A 24 5.45 -14.01 -4.96
N VAL A 25 5.61 -12.87 -4.28
CA VAL A 25 4.46 -12.01 -3.91
C VAL A 25 4.69 -10.56 -4.34
N GLU A 26 3.72 -10.03 -5.07
CA GLU A 26 3.62 -8.62 -5.45
C GLU A 26 2.51 -7.95 -4.62
N PHE A 27 2.76 -6.72 -4.17
CA PHE A 27 1.77 -5.94 -3.44
C PHE A 27 1.22 -4.83 -4.33
N GLU A 28 -0.10 -4.66 -4.32
CA GLU A 28 -0.80 -3.63 -5.08
C GLU A 28 -1.72 -2.85 -4.13
N TRP A 29 -1.64 -1.52 -4.18
CA TRP A 29 -2.62 -0.67 -3.52
C TRP A 29 -3.91 -0.61 -4.31
N GLN A 30 -5.05 -0.70 -3.63
CA GLN A 30 -6.35 -0.59 -4.26
C GLN A 30 -7.24 0.41 -3.51
N LEU A 31 -8.03 1.15 -4.27
CA LEU A 31 -8.97 2.17 -3.81
C LEU A 31 -10.40 1.78 -4.21
N SER A 32 -11.34 2.11 -3.34
CA SER A 32 -12.77 2.05 -3.58
C SER A 32 -13.47 3.27 -2.98
N GLU A 33 -14.50 3.79 -3.63
CA GLU A 33 -15.40 4.82 -3.07
C GLU A 33 -16.68 4.22 -2.46
N ASP A 34 -16.99 2.96 -2.76
CA ASP A 34 -18.26 2.29 -2.46
C ASP A 34 -18.11 0.96 -1.66
N LEU A 35 -16.87 0.53 -1.38
CA LEU A 35 -16.49 -0.78 -0.82
C LEU A 35 -16.78 -2.01 -1.69
N GLU A 36 -17.42 -1.84 -2.84
CA GLU A 36 -17.83 -2.93 -3.74
C GLU A 36 -16.87 -3.03 -4.95
N THR A 37 -16.55 -1.89 -5.55
CA THR A 37 -15.69 -1.79 -6.72
C THR A 37 -14.30 -1.32 -6.31
N TRP A 38 -13.30 -2.15 -6.58
CA TRP A 38 -11.90 -1.88 -6.25
C TRP A 38 -11.08 -1.70 -7.52
N THR A 39 -10.29 -0.63 -7.55
CA THR A 39 -9.41 -0.31 -8.68
C THR A 39 -7.97 -0.13 -8.18
N SER A 40 -7.01 -0.40 -9.05
CA SER A 40 -5.60 -0.17 -8.79
C SER A 40 -5.35 1.30 -8.46
N ALA A 41 -4.68 1.56 -7.33
CA ALA A 41 -4.35 2.89 -6.85
C ALA A 41 -2.84 3.11 -6.96
N SER A 42 -2.44 4.13 -7.71
CA SER A 42 -1.04 4.56 -7.77
C SER A 42 -0.79 5.67 -6.75
N PRO A 43 0.14 5.50 -5.81
CA PRO A 43 0.49 6.57 -4.88
C PRO A 43 1.17 7.74 -5.62
N VAL A 44 0.93 8.95 -5.13
CA VAL A 44 1.61 10.19 -5.58
C VAL A 44 3.08 10.15 -5.17
N THR A 45 3.39 9.52 -4.06
CA THR A 45 4.76 9.26 -3.62
C THR A 45 4.81 7.91 -2.90
N GLU A 46 5.81 7.10 -3.24
CA GLU A 46 6.10 5.85 -2.54
C GLU A 46 7.58 5.80 -2.20
N SER A 47 7.88 5.37 -0.98
CA SER A 47 9.25 5.18 -0.50
C SER A 47 9.35 3.88 0.26
N SER A 48 10.44 3.16 0.06
CA SER A 48 10.77 1.94 0.80
C SER A 48 12.11 2.08 1.53
N MET A 49 12.20 1.52 2.73
CA MET A 49 13.42 1.48 3.52
C MET A 49 13.67 0.06 4.02
N ILE A 50 14.88 -0.45 3.81
CA ILE A 50 15.28 -1.77 4.31
C ILE A 50 15.90 -1.64 5.69
N ASN A 51 15.28 -2.25 6.69
CA ASN A 51 15.82 -2.34 8.04
C ASN A 51 16.72 -3.59 8.18
N ALA A 52 18.02 -3.41 7.94
CA ALA A 52 19.01 -4.50 7.99
C ALA A 52 19.17 -5.16 9.38
N THR A 53 18.74 -4.49 10.45
CA THR A 53 18.89 -4.97 11.83
C THR A 53 17.67 -5.76 12.34
N ALA A 54 16.49 -5.55 11.76
CA ALA A 54 15.25 -6.24 12.11
C ALA A 54 14.83 -7.20 10.98
N ALA A 55 15.47 -8.37 10.93
CA ALA A 55 15.10 -9.46 10.01
C ALA A 55 15.00 -9.05 8.51
N TYR A 56 15.71 -8.00 8.11
CA TYR A 56 15.68 -7.40 6.78
C TYR A 56 14.31 -6.88 6.32
N LEU A 57 13.40 -6.51 7.23
CA LEU A 57 12.09 -5.96 6.86
C LEU A 57 12.23 -4.74 5.94
N VAL A 58 11.33 -4.64 4.97
CA VAL A 58 11.12 -3.48 4.11
C VAL A 58 9.90 -2.73 4.62
N ASP A 59 10.12 -1.50 5.07
CA ASP A 59 9.07 -0.57 5.44
C ASP A 59 8.67 0.21 4.19
N VAL A 60 7.40 0.14 3.80
CA VAL A 60 6.86 0.82 2.62
C VAL A 60 5.86 1.87 3.08
N ARG A 61 6.07 3.10 2.60
CA ARG A 61 5.20 4.26 2.86
C ARG A 61 4.69 4.80 1.53
N ALA A 62 3.37 4.81 1.36
CA ALA A 62 2.68 5.24 0.15
C ALA A 62 1.69 6.37 0.46
N GLU A 63 1.74 7.43 -0.33
CA GLU A 63 0.94 8.65 -0.16
C GLU A 63 -0.05 8.80 -1.31
N PHE A 64 -1.33 8.98 -0.98
CA PHE A 64 -2.43 9.09 -1.94
C PHE A 64 -3.13 10.44 -1.79
N ASP A 65 -3.36 11.10 -2.93
CA ASP A 65 -4.24 12.27 -3.01
C ASP A 65 -5.69 11.78 -3.10
N VAL A 66 -6.53 12.29 -2.20
CA VAL A 66 -7.96 11.98 -2.13
C VAL A 66 -8.81 13.24 -2.24
N THR A 67 -8.23 14.33 -2.75
CA THR A 67 -8.92 15.60 -2.93
C THR A 67 -10.08 15.43 -3.92
N GLY A 68 -11.27 15.80 -3.47
CA GLY A 68 -12.49 15.73 -4.30
C GLY A 68 -13.20 14.37 -4.26
N LEU A 69 -12.71 13.40 -3.50
CA LEU A 69 -13.45 12.17 -3.20
C LEU A 69 -14.37 12.40 -1.99
N ASP A 70 -15.61 11.93 -2.08
CA ASP A 70 -16.54 11.97 -0.95
C ASP A 70 -16.16 10.91 0.10
N HIS A 71 -15.71 9.74 -0.36
CA HIS A 71 -15.21 8.65 0.47
C HIS A 71 -14.02 7.98 -0.22
N ALA A 72 -13.10 7.43 0.56
CA ALA A 72 -11.96 6.70 0.02
C ALA A 72 -11.57 5.56 0.97
N TYR A 73 -11.70 4.32 0.48
CA TYR A 73 -11.35 3.11 1.19
C TYR A 73 -10.13 2.48 0.54
N PHE A 74 -9.10 2.21 1.33
CA PHE A 74 -7.85 1.65 0.84
C PHE A 74 -7.65 0.23 1.35
N ARG A 75 -7.06 -0.61 0.51
CA ARG A 75 -6.52 -1.91 0.92
C ARG A 75 -5.21 -2.18 0.20
N LEU A 76 -4.41 -3.04 0.81
CA LEU A 76 -3.23 -3.61 0.18
C LEU A 76 -3.57 -5.03 -0.28
N ALA A 77 -3.60 -5.25 -1.59
CA ALA A 77 -3.75 -6.58 -2.17
C ALA A 77 -2.37 -7.23 -2.30
N ALA A 78 -2.30 -8.54 -2.06
CA ALA A 78 -1.10 -9.33 -2.23
C ALA A 78 -1.40 -10.42 -3.28
N HIS A 79 -0.58 -10.46 -4.31
CA HIS A 79 -0.73 -11.36 -5.45
C HIS A 79 0.46 -12.30 -5.47
N LEU A 80 0.20 -13.60 -5.60
CA LEU A 80 1.29 -14.50 -5.93
C LEU A 80 1.74 -14.21 -7.37
N LYS A 81 3.03 -13.93 -7.58
CA LYS A 81 3.60 -13.87 -8.92
C LYS A 81 3.47 -15.27 -9.51
N THR A 82 2.55 -15.45 -10.45
CA THR A 82 2.54 -16.64 -11.28
C THR A 82 3.70 -16.51 -12.26
N GLU A 83 4.66 -17.44 -12.21
CA GLU A 83 5.67 -17.56 -13.27
C GLU A 83 4.95 -17.63 -14.64
N PRO A 84 5.47 -16.94 -15.68
CA PRO A 84 4.92 -16.98 -17.03
C PRO A 84 5.03 -18.35 -17.70
#